data_AF-A0A2J7PLS6-F1
#
_entry.id   AF-A0A2J7PLS6-F1
#
_cell.length_a   1.000
_cell.length_b   1.000
_cell.length_c   1.000
_cell.angle_alpha   90.00
_cell.angle_beta   90.00
_cell.angle_gamma   90.00
#
_symmetry.space_group_name_H-M   'P 1'
#
loop_
_entity.id
_entity.type
_entity.pdbx_description
1 polymer ?
#
loop_
_entity_poly.entity_id
_entity_poly.type
_entity_poly.pdbx_seq_one_letter_code
_entity_poly.pdbx_strand_id
1 'polypeptide(L)'
;MNSLCTLSKILQVLKEAGQINQDVVDSVRKYIAASQIHPDGTFLTPQPRTENVNPSRLTLPFTARADQAVNPVAAKLLKVMVSKQSNLCVAADVTSASRLISLAESAGPYVCLFKTHIDIVEDFSPQLIQDLLAAAQKHNFLLMEDRKFADIGHTVSLQYSQGIHKISSWADLVTVHPIPGEGVITGLKSAVTNLHRGCFLVVEMSSAGNLASPNYVACMLLQPQWKYLRSIQTLWRA
;
A
#
# COMPACT_ATOMS: atom_id res chain seq x y z
N MET A 1 -0.32 -17.50 -13.98
CA MET A 1 0.79 -17.72 -13.04
C MET A 1 1.73 -16.54 -13.21
N ASN A 2 1.65 -15.52 -12.33
CA ASN A 2 2.48 -14.32 -12.45
C ASN A 2 3.72 -14.53 -11.56
N SER A 3 4.92 -14.63 -12.15
CA SER A 3 6.14 -14.73 -11.35
C SER A 3 6.40 -13.41 -10.62
N LEU A 4 6.74 -13.47 -9.34
CA LEU A 4 7.09 -12.32 -8.50
C LEU A 4 8.31 -11.54 -9.02
N CYS A 5 9.19 -12.19 -9.77
CA CYS A 5 10.42 -11.61 -10.28
C CYS A 5 10.79 -12.27 -11.61
N THR A 6 11.30 -11.51 -12.57
CA THR A 6 11.83 -12.07 -13.82
C THR A 6 13.23 -12.64 -13.58
N LEU A 7 13.63 -13.63 -14.36
CA LEU A 7 14.98 -14.21 -14.28
C LEU A 7 16.07 -13.13 -14.41
N SER A 8 15.86 -12.14 -15.28
CA SER A 8 16.77 -11.00 -15.42
C SER A 8 16.94 -10.18 -14.13
N LYS A 9 15.84 -9.99 -13.39
CA LYS A 9 15.86 -9.24 -12.13
C LYS A 9 16.49 -10.05 -10.99
N ILE A 10 16.32 -11.37 -10.97
CA ILE A 10 17.03 -12.27 -10.04
C ILE A 10 18.54 -12.23 -10.28
N LEU A 11 19.00 -12.31 -11.53
CA LEU A 11 20.42 -12.25 -11.88
C LEU A 11 21.05 -10.91 -11.47
N GLN A 12 20.32 -9.80 -11.63
CA GLN A 12 20.79 -8.49 -11.21
C GLN A 12 21.01 -8.43 -9.70
N VAL A 13 20.05 -8.92 -8.91
CA VAL A 13 20.15 -8.97 -7.44
C VAL A 13 21.31 -9.88 -6.99
N LEU A 14 21.48 -11.04 -7.63
CA LEU A 14 22.58 -11.96 -7.30
C LEU A 14 23.95 -11.36 -7.62
N LYS A 15 24.05 -10.58 -8.69
CA LYS A 15 25.28 -9.84 -9.03
C LYS A 15 25.55 -8.74 -7.99
N GLU A 16 24.55 -7.96 -7.63
CA GLU A 16 24.66 -6.90 -6.61
C GLU A 16 25.04 -7.47 -5.24
N ALA A 17 24.59 -8.68 -4.92
CA ALA A 17 24.97 -9.43 -3.73
C ALA A 17 26.32 -10.17 -3.84
N GLY A 18 27.06 -10.01 -4.96
CA GLY A 18 28.37 -10.62 -5.19
C GLY A 18 28.36 -12.14 -5.38
N GLN A 19 27.20 -12.75 -5.61
CA GLN A 19 27.04 -14.21 -5.74
C GLN A 19 27.35 -14.72 -7.16
N ILE A 20 27.25 -13.85 -8.17
CA ILE A 20 27.58 -14.16 -9.57
C ILE A 20 28.34 -13.00 -10.22
N ASN A 21 29.15 -13.31 -11.23
CA ASN A 21 29.92 -12.31 -11.97
C ASN A 21 29.16 -11.80 -13.21
N GLN A 22 29.69 -10.75 -13.83
CA GLN A 22 29.08 -10.11 -15.01
C GLN A 22 28.97 -11.07 -16.21
N ASP A 23 29.95 -11.96 -16.40
CA ASP A 23 29.98 -12.91 -17.50
C ASP A 23 28.81 -13.90 -17.46
N VAL A 24 28.45 -14.37 -16.26
CA VAL A 24 27.28 -15.26 -16.05
C VAL A 24 25.99 -14.52 -16.38
N VAL A 25 25.85 -13.26 -15.95
CA VAL A 25 24.66 -12.45 -16.27
C VAL A 25 24.53 -12.27 -17.78
N ASP A 26 25.62 -11.99 -18.48
CA ASP A 26 25.61 -11.74 -19.92
C ASP A 26 25.38 -13.01 -20.74
N SER A 27 25.96 -14.14 -20.32
CA SER A 27 25.70 -15.45 -20.91
C SER A 27 24.21 -15.83 -20.84
N VAL A 28 23.59 -15.66 -19.67
CA VAL A 28 22.17 -15.99 -19.48
C VAL A 28 21.27 -15.00 -20.23
N ARG A 29 21.60 -13.71 -20.27
CA ARG A 29 20.87 -12.74 -21.11
C ARG A 29 20.93 -13.12 -22.59
N LYS A 30 22.10 -13.52 -23.08
CA LYS A 30 22.28 -13.95 -24.47
C LYS A 30 21.45 -15.20 -24.77
N TYR A 31 21.42 -16.16 -23.85
CA TYR A 31 20.59 -17.36 -23.97
C TYR A 31 19.09 -17.03 -24.01
N ILE A 32 18.61 -16.19 -23.10
CA ILE A 32 17.20 -15.76 -23.06
C ILE A 32 16.83 -15.05 -24.37
N ALA A 33 17.67 -14.14 -24.85
CA ALA A 33 17.43 -13.43 -26.11
C ALA A 33 17.37 -14.37 -27.33
N ALA A 34 18.22 -15.40 -27.34
CA ALA A 34 18.25 -16.40 -28.42
C ALA A 34 17.10 -17.43 -28.33
N SER A 35 16.45 -17.57 -27.17
CA SER A 35 15.49 -18.66 -26.90
C SER A 35 14.05 -18.18 -26.73
N GLN A 36 13.73 -16.93 -27.11
CA GLN A 36 12.36 -16.42 -27.02
C GLN A 36 11.52 -16.86 -28.22
N ILE A 37 10.46 -17.63 -27.94
CA ILE A 37 9.52 -18.20 -28.90
C ILE A 37 8.14 -17.60 -28.62
N HIS A 38 7.42 -17.20 -29.67
CA HIS A 38 6.02 -16.84 -29.62
C HIS A 38 5.16 -18.04 -29.15
N PRO A 39 3.94 -17.81 -28.61
CA PRO A 39 3.01 -18.89 -28.28
C PRO A 39 2.60 -19.78 -29.47
N ASP A 40 2.86 -19.33 -30.70
CA ASP A 40 2.62 -20.04 -31.95
C ASP A 40 3.84 -20.81 -32.48
N GLY A 41 4.96 -20.82 -31.75
CA GLY A 41 6.18 -21.56 -32.10
C GLY A 41 7.20 -20.81 -32.96
N THR A 42 7.00 -19.53 -33.26
CA THR A 42 7.94 -18.72 -34.06
C THR A 42 8.97 -17.96 -33.21
N PHE A 43 10.19 -17.70 -33.72
CA PHE A 43 11.24 -16.98 -32.99
C PHE A 43 11.08 -15.46 -33.11
N LEU A 44 11.24 -14.72 -32.00
CA LEU A 44 11.19 -13.25 -31.99
C LEU A 44 12.46 -12.65 -32.63
N THR A 45 12.34 -11.90 -33.73
CA THR A 45 13.43 -11.06 -34.24
C THR A 45 13.62 -9.81 -33.37
N PRO A 46 14.85 -9.46 -32.95
CA PRO A 46 15.07 -8.31 -32.08
C PRO A 46 14.88 -6.99 -32.85
N GLN A 47 13.79 -6.28 -32.57
CA GLN A 47 13.66 -4.87 -32.92
C GLN A 47 14.15 -3.99 -31.77
N PRO A 48 14.90 -2.91 -32.04
CA PRO A 48 15.31 -1.97 -31.00
C PRO A 48 14.09 -1.18 -30.53
N ARG A 49 13.56 -1.52 -29.35
CA ARG A 49 12.59 -0.69 -28.65
C ARG A 49 13.30 0.48 -27.98
N THR A 50 13.33 1.62 -28.65
CA THR A 50 13.51 2.91 -27.96
C THR A 50 12.20 3.28 -27.27
N GLU A 51 11.85 2.57 -26.19
CA GLU A 51 10.82 3.04 -25.28
C GLU A 51 11.47 4.06 -24.35
N ASN A 52 11.12 5.33 -24.49
CA ASN A 52 11.30 6.33 -23.43
C ASN A 52 10.40 5.94 -22.25
N VAL A 53 10.78 4.88 -21.53
CA VAL A 53 10.09 4.44 -20.31
C VAL A 53 10.46 5.46 -19.25
N ASN A 54 9.59 6.44 -19.03
CA ASN A 54 9.63 7.21 -17.79
C ASN A 54 9.72 6.21 -16.64
N PRO A 55 10.75 6.27 -15.78
CA PRO A 55 10.95 5.27 -14.74
C PRO A 55 9.67 5.19 -13.90
N SER A 56 9.15 3.97 -13.76
CA SER A 56 7.96 3.73 -12.96
C SER A 56 8.15 4.36 -11.59
N ARG A 57 7.15 5.06 -11.06
CA ARG A 57 7.20 5.64 -9.70
C ARG A 57 7.66 4.63 -8.65
N LEU A 58 7.42 3.34 -8.89
CA LEU A 58 7.75 2.23 -7.99
C LEU A 58 9.24 1.89 -7.97
N THR A 59 9.98 2.24 -9.02
CA THR A 59 11.42 2.07 -9.08
C THR A 59 12.17 3.25 -8.45
N LEU A 60 11.47 4.32 -8.09
CA LEU A 60 12.05 5.45 -7.37
C LEU A 60 12.26 5.11 -5.88
N PRO A 61 13.36 5.57 -5.27
CA PRO A 61 13.55 5.50 -3.82
C PRO A 61 12.40 6.16 -3.06
N PHE A 62 12.14 5.69 -1.84
CA PHE A 62 11.06 6.25 -1.00
C PHE A 62 11.23 7.74 -0.72
N THR A 63 12.48 8.26 -0.64
CA THR A 63 12.77 9.69 -0.50
C THR A 63 12.22 10.50 -1.69
N ALA A 64 12.62 10.16 -2.91
CA ALA A 64 12.15 10.83 -4.11
C ALA A 64 10.62 10.73 -4.27
N ARG A 65 10.04 9.60 -3.89
CA ARG A 65 8.58 9.42 -3.86
C ARG A 65 7.90 10.33 -2.83
N ALA A 66 8.54 10.57 -1.68
CA ALA A 66 8.01 11.42 -0.64
C ALA A 66 7.97 12.89 -1.09
N ASP A 67 9.00 13.34 -1.80
CA ASP A 67 9.09 14.71 -2.32
C ASP A 67 8.06 14.99 -3.42
N GLN A 68 7.66 13.96 -4.16
CA GLN A 68 6.64 14.04 -5.21
C GLN A 68 5.21 13.73 -4.71
N ALA A 69 5.04 13.40 -3.43
CA ALA A 69 3.75 12.98 -2.91
C ALA A 69 2.81 14.18 -2.68
N VAL A 70 1.70 14.21 -3.43
CA VAL A 70 0.64 15.23 -3.28
C VAL A 70 -0.09 15.10 -1.94
N ASN A 71 -0.27 13.87 -1.44
CA ASN A 71 -0.93 13.65 -0.15
C ASN A 71 0.11 13.76 0.99
N PRO A 72 -0.07 14.67 1.97
CA PRO A 72 0.87 14.85 3.08
C PRO A 72 1.06 13.59 3.94
N VAL A 73 0.01 12.78 4.13
CA VAL A 73 0.08 11.51 4.87
C VAL A 73 0.92 10.48 4.12
N ALA A 74 0.79 10.43 2.78
CA ALA A 74 1.65 9.58 1.96
C ALA A 74 3.13 10.01 2.04
N ALA A 75 3.40 11.32 1.98
CA ALA A 75 4.75 11.85 2.16
C ALA A 75 5.32 11.50 3.54
N LYS A 76 4.51 11.66 4.61
CA LYS A 76 4.87 11.28 5.98
C LYS A 76 5.21 9.79 6.08
N LEU A 77 4.36 8.90 5.55
CA LEU A 77 4.59 7.46 5.56
C LEU A 77 5.91 7.09 4.87
N LEU A 78 6.15 7.64 3.68
CA LEU A 78 7.39 7.39 2.93
C LEU A 78 8.63 7.87 3.71
N LYS A 79 8.55 9.02 4.38
CA LYS A 79 9.62 9.53 5.24
C LYS A 79 9.87 8.63 6.45
N VAL A 80 8.81 8.12 7.08
CA VAL A 80 8.93 7.13 8.17
C VAL A 80 9.65 5.88 7.68
N MET A 81 9.30 5.38 6.50
CA MET A 81 9.93 4.18 5.94
C MET A 81 11.43 4.38 5.71
N VAL A 82 11.82 5.55 5.19
CA VAL A 82 13.23 5.92 5.02
C VAL A 82 13.94 6.02 6.36
N SER A 83 13.35 6.76 7.31
CA SER A 83 13.94 6.97 8.64
C SER A 83 14.16 5.67 9.40
N LYS A 84 13.24 4.71 9.25
CA LYS A 84 13.26 3.45 10.01
C LYS A 84 13.86 2.29 9.22
N GLN A 85 14.24 2.53 7.96
CA GLN A 85 14.66 1.48 7.01
C GLN A 85 13.67 0.30 7.01
N SER A 86 12.38 0.62 7.09
CA SER A 86 11.31 -0.36 7.23
C SER A 86 10.13 0.02 6.36
N ASN A 87 9.70 -0.93 5.55
CA ASN A 87 8.44 -0.89 4.83
C ASN A 87 7.43 -1.85 5.46
N LEU A 88 7.59 -2.27 6.72
CA LEU A 88 6.72 -3.24 7.38
C LEU A 88 5.46 -2.59 7.95
N CYS A 89 4.31 -3.24 7.72
CA CYS A 89 3.04 -2.95 8.36
C CYS A 89 2.64 -4.16 9.17
N VAL A 90 2.29 -3.95 10.43
CA VAL A 90 1.73 -5.00 11.27
C VAL A 90 0.21 -4.98 11.17
N ALA A 91 -0.38 -6.14 10.93
CA ALA A 91 -1.81 -6.38 11.10
C ALA A 91 -2.07 -6.84 12.54
N ALA A 92 -2.58 -5.93 13.37
CA ALA A 92 -2.74 -6.14 14.80
C ALA A 92 -4.14 -6.65 15.16
N ASP A 93 -4.49 -7.83 14.65
CA ASP A 93 -5.83 -8.42 14.81
C ASP A 93 -5.94 -9.16 16.15
N VAL A 94 -6.06 -8.40 17.24
CA VAL A 94 -6.27 -8.88 18.62
C VAL A 94 -7.52 -8.23 19.22
N THR A 95 -8.21 -8.93 20.13
CA THR A 95 -9.51 -8.50 20.67
C THR A 95 -9.43 -7.76 22.01
N SER A 96 -8.25 -7.66 22.64
CA SER A 96 -8.06 -6.90 23.89
C SER A 96 -7.21 -5.65 23.67
N ALA A 97 -7.67 -4.53 24.24
CA ALA A 97 -6.99 -3.24 24.30
C ALA A 97 -5.55 -3.39 24.84
N SER A 98 -5.38 -4.13 25.94
CA SER A 98 -4.07 -4.34 26.57
C SER A 98 -3.06 -5.04 25.65
N ARG A 99 -3.52 -6.03 24.88
CA ARG A 99 -2.71 -6.76 23.90
C ARG A 99 -2.39 -5.89 22.70
N LEU A 100 -3.34 -5.08 22.26
CA LEU A 100 -3.16 -4.16 21.14
C LEU A 100 -2.06 -3.13 21.45
N ILE A 101 -2.09 -2.53 22.65
CA ILE A 101 -1.05 -1.60 23.12
C ILE A 101 0.29 -2.31 23.29
N SER A 102 0.31 -3.49 23.89
CA SER A 102 1.55 -4.27 24.06
C SER A 102 2.22 -4.58 22.71
N LEU A 103 1.42 -4.88 21.69
CA LEU A 103 1.91 -5.12 20.33
C LEU A 103 2.40 -3.81 19.68
N ALA A 104 1.69 -2.70 19.85
CA ALA A 104 2.12 -1.39 19.37
C ALA A 104 3.46 -0.95 19.95
N GLU A 105 3.68 -1.18 21.25
CA GLU A 105 4.94 -0.88 21.92
C GLU A 105 6.09 -1.80 21.47
N SER A 106 5.81 -3.09 21.27
CA SER A 106 6.84 -4.08 20.93
C SER A 106 7.23 -4.04 19.45
N ALA A 107 6.25 -3.95 18.55
CA ALA A 107 6.47 -3.88 17.11
C ALA A 107 6.81 -2.45 16.66
N GLY A 108 6.42 -1.45 17.45
CA GLY A 108 6.56 -0.02 17.17
C GLY A 108 7.89 0.36 16.54
N PRO A 109 9.06 0.01 17.10
CA PRO A 109 10.36 0.37 16.56
C PRO A 109 10.63 -0.12 15.13
N TYR A 110 9.95 -1.17 14.68
CA TYR A 110 10.24 -1.88 13.43
C TYR A 110 9.22 -1.66 12.31
N VAL A 111 8.08 -1.02 12.59
CA VAL A 111 6.99 -0.84 11.62
C VAL A 111 6.87 0.61 11.15
N CYS A 112 6.48 0.83 9.89
CA CYS A 112 6.09 2.16 9.42
C CYS A 112 4.59 2.43 9.57
N LEU A 113 3.80 1.36 9.65
CA LEU A 113 2.34 1.40 9.70
C LEU A 113 1.81 0.33 10.67
N PHE A 114 0.83 0.71 11.48
CA PHE A 114 0.17 -0.17 12.43
C PHE A 114 -1.30 -0.25 12.09
N LYS A 115 -1.74 -1.41 11.58
CA LYS A 115 -3.10 -1.64 11.09
C LYS A 115 -3.97 -2.24 12.18
N THR A 116 -5.09 -1.60 12.46
CA THR A 116 -6.10 -2.05 13.42
C THR A 116 -7.38 -2.54 12.72
N HIS A 117 -8.15 -3.34 13.46
CA HIS A 117 -9.59 -3.46 13.30
C HIS A 117 -10.17 -3.08 14.67
N ILE A 118 -10.50 -1.81 14.86
CA ILE A 118 -10.89 -1.33 16.20
C ILE A 118 -12.23 -1.93 16.65
N ASP A 119 -13.06 -2.35 15.70
CA ASP A 119 -14.39 -2.91 15.89
C ASP A 119 -14.41 -4.34 16.42
N ILE A 120 -13.27 -5.04 16.44
CA ILE A 120 -13.15 -6.37 17.08
C ILE A 120 -12.61 -6.31 18.52
N VAL A 121 -12.29 -5.11 19.03
CA VAL A 121 -11.77 -4.94 20.40
C VAL A 121 -12.93 -4.91 21.39
N GLU A 122 -13.00 -5.92 22.25
CA GLU A 122 -14.12 -6.15 23.17
C GLU A 122 -14.19 -5.10 24.30
N ASP A 123 -13.02 -4.65 24.77
CA ASP A 123 -12.83 -3.70 25.86
C ASP A 123 -12.46 -2.29 25.33
N PHE A 124 -13.03 -1.88 24.19
CA PHE A 124 -12.79 -0.57 23.60
C PHE A 124 -13.10 0.58 24.56
N SER A 125 -12.20 1.55 24.61
CA SER A 125 -12.42 2.83 25.29
C SER A 125 -11.73 3.96 24.54
N PRO A 126 -12.15 5.23 24.75
CA PRO A 126 -11.42 6.38 24.22
C PRO A 126 -9.95 6.44 24.69
N GLN A 127 -9.64 5.87 25.87
CA GLN A 127 -8.28 5.81 26.40
C GLN A 127 -7.37 4.93 25.53
N LEU A 128 -7.87 3.80 25.02
CA LEU A 128 -7.13 2.95 24.09
C LEU A 128 -6.61 3.74 22.88
N ILE A 129 -7.43 4.64 22.34
CA ILE A 129 -7.02 5.49 21.21
C ILE A 129 -5.91 6.47 21.62
N GLN A 130 -5.98 7.06 22.82
CA GLN A 130 -4.92 7.93 23.32
C GLN A 130 -3.59 7.17 23.48
N ASP A 131 -3.65 5.95 24.00
CA ASP A 131 -2.48 5.11 24.21
C ASP A 131 -1.86 4.67 22.87
N LEU A 132 -2.70 4.33 21.86
CA LEU A 132 -2.24 4.03 20.50
C LEU A 132 -1.57 5.24 19.85
N LEU A 133 -2.13 6.44 20.00
CA LEU A 133 -1.54 7.68 19.50
C LEU A 133 -0.20 7.98 20.18
N ALA A 134 -0.10 7.75 21.49
CA ALA A 134 1.13 7.91 22.24
C ALA A 134 2.22 6.92 21.75
N ALA A 135 1.86 5.65 21.53
CA ALA A 135 2.78 4.65 20.97
C ALA A 135 3.22 5.01 19.55
N ALA A 136 2.29 5.46 18.70
CA ALA A 136 2.57 5.89 17.32
C ALA A 136 3.54 7.08 17.27
N GLN A 137 3.35 8.07 18.16
CA GLN A 137 4.25 9.21 18.30
C GLN A 137 5.62 8.78 18.82
N LYS A 138 5.66 7.97 19.89
CA LYS A 138 6.89 7.48 20.51
C LYS A 138 7.78 6.70 19.54
N HIS A 139 7.17 5.81 18.77
CA HIS A 139 7.89 4.91 17.87
C HIS A 139 7.90 5.36 16.41
N ASN A 140 7.31 6.52 16.11
CA ASN A 140 7.23 7.10 14.77
C ASN A 140 6.65 6.11 13.73
N PHE A 141 5.40 5.69 13.92
CA PHE A 141 4.63 4.96 12.91
C PHE A 141 3.26 5.61 12.70
N LEU A 142 2.57 5.24 11.61
CA LEU A 142 1.22 5.74 11.32
C LEU A 142 0.17 4.70 11.74
N LEU A 143 -1.03 5.16 12.08
CA LEU A 143 -2.19 4.30 12.37
C LEU A 143 -3.06 4.13 11.12
N MET A 144 -3.40 2.89 10.79
CA MET A 144 -4.37 2.58 9.74
C MET A 144 -5.53 1.77 10.29
N GLU A 145 -6.74 2.27 10.13
CA GLU A 145 -7.93 1.49 10.45
C GLU A 145 -8.42 0.74 9.20
N ASP A 146 -8.42 -0.59 9.26
CA ASP A 146 -8.79 -1.46 8.15
C ASP A 146 -10.32 -1.68 8.03
N ARG A 147 -11.06 -0.58 8.08
CA ARG A 147 -12.53 -0.59 8.13
C ARG A 147 -13.20 -1.05 6.85
N LYS A 148 -12.50 -1.03 5.71
CA LYS A 148 -13.01 -1.38 4.36
C LYS A 148 -14.36 -0.72 4.06
N PHE A 149 -14.42 0.62 4.18
CA PHE A 149 -15.64 1.38 3.89
C PHE A 149 -16.17 1.05 2.49
N ALA A 150 -17.46 0.73 2.38
CA ALA A 150 -18.09 0.27 1.13
C ALA A 150 -19.53 0.79 0.99
N ASP A 151 -19.82 1.94 1.60
CA ASP A 151 -21.12 2.62 1.56
C ASP A 151 -21.02 3.96 0.79
N ILE A 152 -22.11 4.69 0.66
CA ILE A 152 -22.22 5.92 -0.13
C ILE A 152 -22.27 7.20 0.70
N GLY A 153 -21.75 8.29 0.13
CA GLY A 153 -22.07 9.68 0.49
C GLY A 153 -22.07 10.01 1.98
N HIS A 154 -23.23 10.43 2.51
CA HIS A 154 -23.37 10.89 3.89
C HIS A 154 -23.20 9.76 4.92
N THR A 155 -23.62 8.53 4.58
CA THR A 155 -23.53 7.39 5.48
C THR A 155 -22.07 7.08 5.82
N VAL A 156 -21.20 7.02 4.82
CA VAL A 156 -19.76 6.78 5.06
C VAL A 156 -19.11 7.93 5.84
N SER A 157 -19.56 9.17 5.65
CA SER A 157 -19.10 10.33 6.42
C SER A 157 -19.38 10.15 7.92
N LEU A 158 -20.59 9.72 8.28
CA LEU A 158 -20.97 9.47 9.67
C LEU A 158 -20.27 8.23 10.24
N GLN A 159 -20.15 7.14 9.47
CA GLN A 159 -19.41 5.94 9.91
C GLN A 159 -17.93 6.25 10.21
N TYR A 160 -17.36 7.21 9.49
CA TYR A 160 -15.97 7.60 9.66
C TYR A 160 -15.76 8.63 10.79
N SER A 161 -16.64 9.63 10.92
CA SER A 161 -16.47 10.73 11.90
C SER A 161 -17.18 10.54 13.23
N GLN A 162 -18.28 9.78 13.25
CA GLN A 162 -19.16 9.65 14.41
C GLN A 162 -19.10 8.23 15.01
N GLY A 163 -20.14 7.88 15.75
CA GLY A 163 -20.24 6.61 16.44
C GLY A 163 -19.26 6.50 17.61
N ILE A 164 -19.10 5.27 18.09
CA ILE A 164 -18.25 4.95 19.23
C ILE A 164 -16.76 5.16 18.87
N HIS A 165 -16.36 4.77 17.66
CA HIS A 165 -14.94 4.72 17.28
C HIS A 165 -14.37 6.04 16.75
N LYS A 166 -15.20 6.96 16.22
CA LYS A 166 -14.80 8.28 15.69
C LYS A 166 -13.50 8.21 14.87
N ILE A 167 -13.43 7.26 13.94
CA ILE A 167 -12.19 6.80 13.26
C ILE A 167 -11.38 7.97 12.67
N SER A 168 -12.05 8.97 12.08
CA SER A 168 -11.40 10.12 11.46
C SER A 168 -10.60 10.99 12.43
N SER A 169 -10.88 10.91 13.73
CA SER A 169 -10.19 11.68 14.76
C SER A 169 -8.77 11.18 15.04
N TRP A 170 -8.47 9.90 14.75
CA TRP A 170 -7.19 9.29 15.16
C TRP A 170 -6.47 8.51 14.06
N ALA A 171 -7.17 7.84 13.15
CA ALA A 171 -6.53 7.03 12.12
C ALA A 171 -5.88 7.94 11.06
N ASP A 172 -4.58 7.81 10.79
CA ASP A 172 -3.94 8.54 9.68
C ASP A 172 -4.49 8.06 8.32
N LEU A 173 -4.76 6.75 8.23
CA LEU A 173 -5.15 6.05 7.01
C LEU A 173 -6.35 5.14 7.26
N VAL A 174 -7.21 4.95 6.25
CA VAL A 174 -8.31 3.97 6.27
C VAL A 174 -8.39 3.15 4.99
N THR A 175 -8.97 1.96 5.03
CA THR A 175 -9.26 1.17 3.81
C THR A 175 -10.67 1.42 3.29
N VAL A 176 -10.81 1.43 1.96
CA VAL A 176 -12.05 1.79 1.26
C VAL A 176 -12.21 0.92 0.02
N HIS A 177 -13.37 0.29 -0.15
CA HIS A 177 -13.76 -0.30 -1.41
C HIS A 177 -14.32 0.78 -2.34
N PRO A 178 -13.81 0.89 -3.58
CA PRO A 178 -14.34 1.85 -4.55
C PRO A 178 -15.61 1.33 -5.27
N ILE A 179 -16.15 0.17 -4.86
CA ILE A 179 -17.37 -0.41 -5.45
C ILE A 179 -18.58 0.55 -5.50
N PRO A 180 -18.82 1.45 -4.52
CA PRO A 180 -19.96 2.36 -4.58
C PRO A 180 -19.74 3.56 -5.53
N GLY A 181 -18.57 3.65 -6.16
CA GLY A 181 -18.15 4.80 -6.97
C GLY A 181 -17.52 5.94 -6.15
N GLU A 182 -17.25 7.07 -6.79
CA GLU A 182 -16.51 8.20 -6.20
C GLU A 182 -17.17 8.86 -4.99
N GLY A 183 -18.50 8.69 -4.85
CA GLY A 183 -19.26 9.22 -3.72
C GLY A 183 -18.73 8.77 -2.37
N VAL A 184 -18.11 7.57 -2.27
CA VAL A 184 -17.49 7.09 -1.03
C VAL A 184 -16.31 7.98 -0.61
N ILE A 185 -15.48 8.42 -1.56
CA ILE A 185 -14.33 9.28 -1.27
C ILE A 185 -14.79 10.70 -0.95
N THR A 186 -15.78 11.22 -1.67
CA THR A 186 -16.36 12.54 -1.37
C THR A 186 -16.96 12.55 0.03
N GLY A 187 -17.68 11.49 0.42
CA GLY A 187 -18.20 11.30 1.77
C GLY A 187 -17.10 11.29 2.83
N LEU A 188 -16.07 10.45 2.65
CA LEU A 188 -14.92 10.41 3.58
C LEU A 188 -14.18 11.75 3.68
N LYS A 189 -14.04 12.46 2.57
CA LYS A 189 -13.39 13.78 2.55
C LYS A 189 -14.18 14.83 3.31
N SER A 190 -15.52 14.78 3.26
CA SER A 190 -16.38 15.70 4.02
C SER A 190 -16.28 15.51 5.55
N ALA A 191 -15.84 14.34 6.00
CA ALA A 191 -15.70 14.00 7.42
C ALA A 191 -14.40 14.50 8.07
N VAL A 192 -13.46 15.06 7.30
CA VAL A 192 -12.09 15.39 7.74
C VAL A 192 -11.69 16.84 7.50
N THR A 193 -12.61 17.77 7.68
CA THR A 193 -12.34 19.22 7.56
C THR A 193 -11.18 19.61 8.49
N ASN A 194 -10.10 20.14 7.92
CA ASN A 194 -8.86 20.55 8.61
C ASN A 194 -7.98 19.40 9.16
N LEU A 195 -8.23 18.14 8.79
CA LEU A 195 -7.37 17.02 9.14
C LEU A 195 -6.69 16.43 7.90
N HIS A 196 -5.39 16.21 7.97
CA HIS A 196 -4.67 15.47 6.93
C HIS A 196 -4.88 13.97 7.15
N ARG A 197 -5.69 13.37 6.28
CA ARG A 197 -6.03 11.94 6.28
C ARG A 197 -5.79 11.34 4.90
N GLY A 198 -5.47 10.05 4.87
CA GLY A 198 -5.32 9.27 3.65
C GLY A 198 -6.28 8.09 3.60
N CYS A 199 -6.44 7.50 2.42
CA CYS A 199 -7.13 6.23 2.28
C CYS A 199 -6.40 5.30 1.31
N PHE A 200 -6.56 3.99 1.55
CA PHE A 200 -6.16 2.93 0.65
C PHE A 200 -7.39 2.39 -0.07
N LEU A 201 -7.36 2.47 -1.39
CA LEU A 201 -8.37 1.84 -2.22
C LEU A 201 -8.10 0.33 -2.33
N VAL A 202 -9.06 -0.49 -1.89
CA VAL A 202 -9.02 -1.94 -2.01
C VAL A 202 -9.55 -2.34 -3.37
N VAL A 203 -8.65 -2.46 -4.35
CA VAL A 203 -8.98 -2.84 -5.74
C VAL A 203 -8.76 -4.31 -6.04
N GLU A 204 -7.95 -4.99 -5.24
CA GLU A 204 -7.69 -6.43 -5.31
C GLU A 204 -7.71 -7.00 -3.90
N MET A 205 -8.10 -8.27 -3.78
CA MET A 205 -8.14 -8.99 -2.51
C MET A 205 -7.46 -10.34 -2.66
N SER A 206 -6.87 -10.82 -1.57
CA SER A 206 -6.21 -12.13 -1.51
C SER A 206 -7.19 -13.29 -1.28
N SER A 207 -8.46 -12.99 -0.96
CA SER A 207 -9.47 -14.01 -0.68
C SER A 207 -9.80 -14.83 -1.93
N ALA A 208 -9.96 -16.14 -1.73
CA ALA A 208 -10.41 -17.04 -2.78
C ALA A 208 -11.82 -16.63 -3.25
N GLY A 209 -12.05 -16.65 -4.56
CA GLY A 209 -13.36 -16.33 -5.16
C GLY A 209 -13.77 -14.87 -5.13
N ASN A 210 -12.85 -13.93 -4.85
CA ASN A 210 -13.16 -12.51 -4.90
C ASN A 210 -13.57 -12.05 -6.30
N LEU A 211 -14.41 -11.02 -6.36
CA LEU A 211 -15.00 -10.50 -7.61
C LEU A 211 -14.17 -9.37 -8.25
N ALA A 212 -12.95 -9.11 -7.77
CA ALA A 212 -12.07 -8.09 -8.33
C ALA A 212 -11.44 -8.58 -9.64
N SER A 213 -12.26 -8.62 -10.69
CA SER A 213 -11.80 -8.98 -12.04
C SER A 213 -10.73 -8.01 -12.56
N PRO A 214 -9.88 -8.43 -13.51
CA PRO A 214 -8.94 -7.51 -14.16
C PRO A 214 -9.61 -6.26 -14.74
N ASN A 215 -10.85 -6.39 -15.23
CA ASN A 215 -11.64 -5.26 -15.71
C ASN A 215 -12.01 -4.29 -14.58
N TYR A 216 -12.43 -4.80 -13.42
CA TYR A 216 -12.69 -3.98 -12.23
C TYR A 216 -11.43 -3.20 -11.82
N VAL A 217 -10.28 -3.88 -11.72
CA VAL A 217 -9.00 -3.26 -11.38
C VAL A 217 -8.62 -2.19 -12.40
N ALA A 218 -8.72 -2.50 -13.69
CA ALA A 218 -8.43 -1.56 -14.77
C ALA A 218 -9.34 -0.33 -14.71
N CYS A 219 -10.65 -0.51 -14.52
CA CYS A 219 -11.59 0.59 -14.36
C CYS A 219 -11.16 1.50 -13.21
N MET A 220 -10.86 0.94 -12.04
CA MET A 220 -10.46 1.73 -10.87
C MET A 220 -9.11 2.44 -11.06
N LEU A 221 -8.13 1.78 -11.70
CA LEU A 221 -6.82 2.37 -11.95
C LEU A 221 -6.83 3.41 -13.08
N LEU A 222 -7.74 3.31 -14.05
CA LEU A 222 -7.74 4.16 -15.23
C LEU A 222 -8.57 5.44 -15.06
N GLN A 223 -9.55 5.50 -14.15
CA GLN A 223 -10.38 6.70 -14.12
C GLN A 223 -9.57 7.95 -13.72
N PRO A 224 -9.73 9.06 -14.46
CA PRO A 224 -9.03 10.31 -14.19
C PRO A 224 -9.23 10.82 -12.76
N GLN A 225 -10.43 10.65 -12.21
CA GLN A 225 -10.78 11.04 -10.84
C GLN A 225 -10.00 10.30 -9.75
N TRP A 226 -9.50 9.09 -10.04
CA TRP A 226 -8.67 8.31 -9.12
C TRP A 226 -7.17 8.61 -9.22
N LYS A 227 -6.75 9.43 -10.21
CA LYS A 227 -5.33 9.78 -10.44
C LYS A 227 -4.65 10.38 -9.22
N TYR A 228 -5.38 11.14 -8.42
CA TYR A 228 -4.86 11.79 -7.20
C TYR A 228 -4.74 10.86 -5.99
N LEU A 229 -5.38 9.68 -6.04
CA LEU A 229 -5.32 8.65 -5.00
C LEU A 229 -4.29 7.54 -5.31
N ARG A 230 -3.61 7.62 -6.45
CA ARG A 230 -2.55 6.67 -6.88
C ARG A 230 -1.28 6.72 -6.03
N SER A 231 -1.24 7.53 -4.97
CA SER A 231 -0.02 7.75 -4.19
C SER A 231 0.34 6.59 -3.26
N ILE A 232 -0.60 5.68 -2.91
CA ILE A 232 -0.38 4.75 -1.78
C ILE A 232 -0.63 3.26 -2.11
N GLN A 233 -1.39 2.93 -3.16
CA GLN A 233 -1.75 1.53 -3.51
C GLN A 233 -0.57 0.57 -3.78
N THR A 234 0.62 1.11 -3.99
CA THR A 234 1.81 0.36 -4.42
C THR A 234 2.94 0.40 -3.39
N LEU A 235 2.62 0.65 -2.12
CA LEU A 235 3.58 0.52 -1.03
C LEU A 235 3.90 -0.94 -0.65
N TRP A 236 3.01 -1.88 -1.00
CA TRP A 236 3.13 -3.30 -0.64
C TRP A 236 3.44 -4.23 -1.82
N ARG A 237 3.58 -3.69 -3.03
CA ARG A 237 4.10 -4.42 -4.20
C ARG A 237 5.58 -4.05 -4.36
N ALA A 238 6.44 -4.68 -3.56
CA ALA A 238 7.88 -4.73 -3.77
C ALA A 238 8.25 -6.14 -4.23
#